data_AF-A0A8J2PWY3-F1
#
_entry.id   AF-A0A8J2PWY3-F1
#
_cell.length_a   1.000
_cell.length_b   1.000
_cell.length_c   1.000
_cell.angle_alpha   90.00
_cell.angle_beta   90.00
_cell.angle_gamma   90.00
#
_symmetry.space_group_name_H-M   'P 1'
#
loop_
_entity.id
_entity.type
_entity.pdbx_description
1 polymer ?
#
loop_
_entity_poly.entity_id
_entity_poly.type
_entity_poly.pdbx_seq_one_letter_code
_entity_poly.pdbx_strand_id
1 'polypeptide(L)'
;MSNFESKVAQKKRIIDDLYALDEDDFVDVVCKTLPDLSKSKIAKIKNFIANKRLMAGDTVDQGTDLTSSPRVSLPAWKIDLVYRGDLIPKNGLVFMDVEKVNVRDSHQMVAGTVAIVDARRELIFWCIIKQENVCQFFPKLTGLDRKKISEGITVPQAKTLIKKVLVGNTVVGAAIEADLESIGYDWRTNNTSIMEIQDFYRDSKGPFRLYDLAKHFFPQKENYQCSLHSAIADARMTVKIAKRMLLLKMQTPEISTYEKVQRSPKPAKMDVGDKCTCCKTAKKYKKKPAGKQDWRNFDFNV
;
A
#
# COMPACT_ATOMS: atom_id res chain seq x y z
N MET A 1 -32.28 -14.98 7.69
CA MET A 1 -31.87 -14.32 6.43
C MET A 1 -30.62 -13.43 6.57
N SER A 2 -29.89 -13.43 7.69
CA SER A 2 -28.96 -12.32 8.05
C SER A 2 -27.49 -12.41 7.58
N ASN A 3 -27.00 -13.56 7.06
CA ASN A 3 -25.56 -13.72 6.76
C ASN A 3 -25.25 -13.77 5.24
N PHE A 4 -26.20 -14.24 4.43
CA PHE A 4 -26.03 -14.32 2.98
C PHE A 4 -26.19 -12.95 2.30
N GLU A 5 -27.22 -12.20 2.66
CA GLU A 5 -27.49 -10.85 2.14
C GLU A 5 -26.36 -9.87 2.49
N SER A 6 -25.77 -10.00 3.68
CA SER A 6 -24.61 -9.22 4.12
C SER A 6 -23.37 -9.49 3.24
N LYS A 7 -23.07 -10.76 2.96
CA LYS A 7 -21.94 -11.14 2.08
C LYS A 7 -22.14 -10.71 0.63
N VAL A 8 -23.37 -10.77 0.12
CA VAL A 8 -23.72 -10.30 -1.24
C VAL A 8 -23.60 -8.78 -1.31
N ALA A 9 -24.08 -8.04 -0.31
CA ALA A 9 -23.95 -6.59 -0.24
C ALA A 9 -22.48 -6.13 -0.13
N GLN A 10 -21.66 -6.83 0.65
CA GLN A 10 -20.23 -6.56 0.77
C GLN A 10 -19.49 -6.82 -0.55
N LYS A 11 -19.77 -7.96 -1.21
CA LYS A 11 -19.22 -8.25 -2.55
C LYS A 11 -19.63 -7.20 -3.58
N LYS A 12 -20.91 -6.80 -3.58
CA LYS A 12 -21.42 -5.77 -4.49
C LYS A 12 -20.73 -4.42 -4.26
N ARG A 13 -20.52 -4.00 -3.00
CA ARG A 13 -19.77 -2.76 -2.68
C ARG A 13 -18.32 -2.82 -3.12
N ILE A 14 -17.62 -3.93 -2.85
CA ILE A 14 -16.25 -4.12 -3.33
C ILE A 14 -16.21 -4.01 -4.86
N ILE A 15 -17.16 -4.62 -5.55
CA ILE A 15 -17.29 -4.55 -7.00
C ILE A 15 -17.56 -3.10 -7.47
N ASP A 16 -18.49 -2.38 -6.83
CA ASP A 16 -18.80 -0.99 -7.16
C ASP A 16 -17.60 -0.06 -6.91
N ASP A 17 -16.83 -0.27 -5.84
CA ASP A 17 -15.59 0.46 -5.53
C ASP A 17 -14.47 0.16 -6.55
N LEU A 18 -14.41 -1.06 -7.07
CA LEU A 18 -13.46 -1.45 -8.13
C LEU A 18 -13.84 -0.84 -9.48
N TYR A 19 -15.14 -0.79 -9.80
CA TYR A 19 -15.67 -0.19 -11.03
C TYR A 19 -15.64 1.34 -11.00
N ALA A 20 -15.42 1.96 -9.84
CA ALA A 20 -15.43 3.40 -9.73
C ALA A 20 -14.25 4.09 -10.40
N LEU A 21 -13.09 3.46 -10.68
CA LEU A 21 -11.93 4.22 -11.22
C LEU A 21 -10.85 3.53 -12.07
N ASP A 22 -10.33 4.41 -12.96
CA ASP A 22 -9.31 4.40 -14.01
C ASP A 22 -9.66 3.62 -15.29
N GLU A 23 -10.43 4.31 -16.15
CA GLU A 23 -11.03 3.80 -17.37
C GLU A 23 -10.00 3.42 -18.44
N ASP A 24 -8.83 4.06 -18.45
CA ASP A 24 -7.76 3.77 -19.41
C ASP A 24 -7.11 2.42 -19.13
N ASP A 25 -6.91 2.06 -17.84
CA ASP A 25 -6.45 0.72 -17.43
C ASP A 25 -7.56 -0.34 -17.70
N PHE A 26 -8.85 0.03 -17.60
CA PHE A 26 -9.97 -0.87 -17.87
C PHE A 26 -10.11 -1.22 -19.36
N VAL A 27 -10.04 -0.23 -20.26
CA VAL A 27 -10.13 -0.47 -21.71
C VAL A 27 -8.98 -1.37 -22.17
N ASP A 28 -7.77 -1.11 -21.67
CA ASP A 28 -6.59 -1.89 -22.04
C ASP A 28 -6.65 -3.33 -21.50
N VAL A 29 -7.14 -3.50 -20.27
CA VAL A 29 -7.40 -4.83 -19.69
C VAL A 29 -8.49 -5.57 -20.44
N VAL A 30 -9.63 -4.95 -20.74
CA VAL A 30 -10.72 -5.59 -21.49
C VAL A 30 -10.26 -5.99 -22.89
N CYS A 31 -9.52 -5.11 -23.59
CA CYS A 31 -9.00 -5.41 -24.93
C CYS A 31 -7.93 -6.51 -24.94
N LYS A 32 -7.10 -6.62 -23.89
CA LYS A 32 -6.05 -7.65 -23.78
C LYS A 32 -6.58 -9.00 -23.27
N THR A 33 -7.64 -9.00 -22.46
CA THR A 33 -8.14 -10.21 -21.78
C THR A 33 -9.31 -10.88 -22.52
N LEU A 34 -9.95 -10.18 -23.47
CA LEU A 34 -11.08 -10.69 -24.25
C LEU A 34 -10.85 -10.41 -25.76
N PRO A 35 -9.91 -11.14 -26.41
CA PRO A 35 -9.53 -10.89 -27.80
C PRO A 35 -10.68 -11.08 -28.81
N ASP A 36 -11.71 -11.84 -28.43
CA ASP A 36 -12.89 -12.14 -29.28
C ASP A 36 -14.02 -11.11 -29.16
N LEU A 37 -13.84 -10.03 -28.40
CA LEU A 37 -14.78 -8.93 -28.41
C LEU A 37 -14.76 -8.24 -29.78
N SER A 38 -15.87 -8.32 -30.50
CA SER A 38 -16.01 -7.61 -31.77
C SER A 38 -15.74 -6.11 -31.57
N LYS A 39 -15.13 -5.47 -32.57
CA LYS A 39 -14.84 -4.02 -32.56
C LYS A 39 -16.06 -3.17 -32.17
N SER A 40 -17.26 -3.64 -32.53
CA SER A 40 -18.54 -3.04 -32.16
C SER A 40 -18.83 -3.07 -30.65
N LYS A 41 -18.56 -4.19 -29.96
CA LYS A 41 -18.73 -4.29 -28.50
C LYS A 41 -17.70 -3.43 -27.75
N ILE A 42 -16.46 -3.40 -28.23
CA ILE A 42 -15.41 -2.50 -27.68
C ILE A 42 -15.83 -1.04 -27.84
N ALA A 43 -16.34 -0.65 -29.01
CA ALA A 43 -16.84 0.70 -29.25
C ALA A 43 -18.04 1.06 -28.36
N LYS A 44 -18.96 0.13 -28.11
CA LYS A 44 -20.08 0.34 -27.17
C LYS A 44 -19.61 0.54 -25.73
N ILE A 45 -18.62 -0.23 -25.28
CA ILE A 45 -18.00 -0.06 -23.95
C ILE A 45 -17.32 1.31 -23.87
N LYS A 46 -16.52 1.68 -24.88
CA LYS A 46 -15.87 3.00 -24.96
C LYS A 46 -16.87 4.15 -24.94
N ASN A 47 -17.98 4.04 -25.69
CA ASN A 47 -19.03 5.07 -25.71
C ASN A 47 -19.82 5.14 -24.40
N PHE A 48 -20.09 3.99 -23.77
CA PHE A 48 -20.73 3.96 -22.46
C PHE A 48 -19.88 4.66 -21.39
N ILE A 49 -18.56 4.41 -21.42
CA ILE A 49 -17.55 5.05 -20.58
C ILE A 49 -17.47 6.55 -20.87
N ALA A 50 -17.36 6.95 -22.14
CA ALA A 50 -17.32 8.36 -22.55
C ALA A 50 -18.59 9.15 -22.15
N ASN A 51 -19.77 8.53 -22.24
CA ASN A 51 -21.01 9.13 -21.79
C ASN A 51 -21.08 9.26 -20.26
N LYS A 52 -20.46 8.31 -19.54
CA LYS A 52 -20.27 8.43 -18.08
C LYS A 52 -19.34 9.60 -17.73
N ARG A 53 -18.25 9.86 -18.48
CA ARG A 53 -17.38 11.05 -18.31
C ARG A 53 -18.18 12.35 -18.42
N LEU A 54 -19.00 12.47 -19.47
CA LEU A 54 -19.83 13.65 -19.72
C LEU A 54 -20.87 13.89 -18.62
N MET A 55 -21.39 12.81 -18.02
CA MET A 55 -22.37 12.88 -16.93
C MET A 55 -21.72 13.12 -15.56
N ALA A 56 -20.46 12.71 -15.37
CA ALA A 56 -19.71 12.88 -14.12
C ALA A 56 -19.03 14.26 -14.00
N GLY A 57 -18.98 15.05 -15.08
CA GLY A 57 -18.30 16.34 -15.10
C GLY A 57 -16.78 16.24 -15.21
N ASP A 58 -16.25 15.05 -15.54
CA ASP A 58 -14.82 14.82 -15.67
C ASP A 58 -14.31 15.35 -17.01
N THR A 59 -13.79 16.57 -17.00
CA THR A 59 -12.97 17.10 -18.11
C THR A 59 -11.67 16.30 -18.18
N VAL A 60 -11.40 15.76 -19.38
CA VAL A 60 -10.19 15.00 -19.73
C VAL A 60 -8.94 15.78 -19.32
N ASP A 61 -8.18 15.22 -18.37
CA ASP A 61 -6.89 15.75 -17.90
C ASP A 61 -5.83 15.55 -18.99
N GLN A 62 -5.80 16.45 -19.97
CA GLN A 62 -4.60 16.70 -20.76
C GLN A 62 -3.71 17.68 -20.01
N GLY A 63 -2.96 17.18 -19.01
CA GLY A 63 -1.72 17.81 -18.56
C GLY A 63 -1.76 19.32 -18.33
N THR A 64 -2.81 19.84 -17.71
CA THR A 64 -2.84 21.22 -17.23
C THR A 64 -3.10 21.24 -15.74
N ASP A 65 -2.02 21.55 -15.03
CA ASP A 65 -1.95 22.07 -13.69
C ASP A 65 -3.19 22.90 -13.31
N LEU A 66 -4.08 22.33 -12.50
CA LEU A 66 -5.23 23.03 -11.93
C LEU A 66 -5.31 22.76 -10.42
N THR A 67 -4.39 23.38 -9.69
CA THR A 67 -4.69 23.94 -8.38
C THR A 67 -5.32 25.32 -8.55
N SER A 68 -6.62 25.41 -8.87
CA SER A 68 -7.36 26.69 -8.85
C SER A 68 -7.94 26.99 -7.46
N SER A 69 -7.04 26.97 -6.48
CA SER A 69 -7.15 27.65 -5.19
C SER A 69 -5.72 28.13 -4.91
N PRO A 70 -5.49 29.30 -4.29
CA PRO A 70 -4.13 29.80 -4.05
C PRO A 70 -3.43 28.86 -3.05
N ARG A 71 -2.93 27.73 -3.55
CA ARG A 71 -2.10 26.82 -2.81
C ARG A 71 -0.75 27.48 -2.79
N VAL A 72 -0.44 28.07 -1.65
CA VAL A 72 0.95 28.19 -1.21
C VAL A 72 1.59 26.84 -1.48
N SER A 73 2.46 26.76 -2.50
CA SER A 73 3.17 25.53 -2.86
C SER A 73 4.20 25.29 -1.76
N LEU A 74 3.72 24.80 -0.62
CA LEU A 74 4.60 24.29 0.40
C LEU A 74 5.31 23.09 -0.24
N PRO A 75 6.64 23.00 -0.12
CA PRO A 75 7.35 21.81 -0.56
C PRO A 75 6.68 20.58 0.05
N ALA A 76 6.56 19.47 -0.69
CA ALA A 76 5.86 18.25 -0.24
C ALA A 76 6.38 17.66 1.09
N TRP A 77 7.52 18.13 1.59
CA TRP A 77 8.10 17.79 2.90
C TRP A 77 7.63 18.67 4.06
N LYS A 78 6.76 19.67 3.84
CA LYS A 78 6.31 20.62 4.88
C LYS A 78 4.88 20.34 5.39
N ILE A 79 4.26 19.26 4.91
CA ILE A 79 3.02 18.76 5.48
C ILE A 79 3.46 17.59 6.36
N ASP A 80 3.12 17.61 7.65
CA ASP A 80 3.46 16.52 8.59
C ASP A 80 2.27 15.55 8.79
N LEU A 81 1.07 15.99 8.41
CA LEU A 81 -0.17 15.25 8.57
C LEU A 81 -1.18 15.63 7.48
N VAL A 82 -1.77 14.62 6.84
CA VAL A 82 -3.00 14.69 6.06
C VAL A 82 -4.02 13.78 6.74
N TYR A 83 -5.22 14.30 7.00
CA TYR A 83 -6.35 13.50 7.50
C TYR A 83 -7.65 13.99 6.85
N ARG A 84 -8.22 13.14 5.98
CA ARG A 84 -9.43 13.39 5.22
C ARG A 84 -10.53 12.45 5.70
N GLY A 85 -11.08 12.76 6.87
CA GLY A 85 -12.15 11.97 7.49
C GLY A 85 -13.39 11.80 6.60
N ASP A 86 -13.62 12.76 5.70
CA ASP A 86 -14.68 12.74 4.68
C ASP A 86 -14.48 11.66 3.61
N LEU A 87 -13.26 11.19 3.40
CA LEU A 87 -12.90 10.17 2.41
C LEU A 87 -12.81 8.76 3.00
N ILE A 88 -13.00 8.59 4.31
CA ILE A 88 -12.94 7.27 4.94
C ILE A 88 -14.16 6.45 4.50
N PRO A 89 -13.97 5.31 3.82
CA PRO A 89 -15.09 4.46 3.42
C PRO A 89 -15.75 3.83 4.65
N LYS A 90 -17.03 3.46 4.50
CA LYS A 90 -17.80 2.75 5.53
C LYS A 90 -17.94 1.27 5.15
N ASN A 91 -17.10 0.44 5.76
CA ASN A 91 -16.97 -0.99 5.45
C ASN A 91 -16.48 -1.26 4.01
N GLY A 92 -15.54 -0.44 3.55
CA GLY A 92 -14.93 -0.55 2.22
C GLY A 92 -13.48 -0.99 2.27
N LEU A 93 -12.77 -0.79 1.16
CA LEU A 93 -11.35 -1.06 1.03
C LEU A 93 -10.53 0.21 1.28
N VAL A 94 -9.49 0.10 2.09
CA VAL A 94 -8.43 1.10 2.22
C VAL A 94 -7.09 0.44 1.92
N PHE A 95 -6.16 1.18 1.35
CA PHE A 95 -4.87 0.66 0.88
C PHE A 95 -3.76 1.36 1.62
N MET A 96 -2.86 0.60 2.23
CA MET A 96 -1.86 1.13 3.15
C MET A 96 -0.47 0.64 2.82
N ASP A 97 0.51 1.50 3.06
CA ASP A 97 1.93 1.17 3.08
C ASP A 97 2.65 1.97 4.17
N VAL A 98 3.77 1.43 4.66
CA VAL A 98 4.52 1.95 5.82
C VAL A 98 6.02 1.92 5.56
N GLU A 99 6.67 3.07 5.68
CA GLU A 99 8.14 3.13 5.78
C GLU A 99 8.58 3.00 7.23
N LYS A 100 9.64 2.22 7.48
CA LYS A 100 10.06 1.83 8.83
C LYS A 100 11.45 2.35 9.20
N VAL A 101 11.68 2.51 10.50
CA VAL A 101 12.98 2.84 11.11
C VAL A 101 13.32 1.84 12.22
N ASN A 102 14.60 1.70 12.59
CA ASN A 102 14.99 0.84 13.71
C ASN A 102 15.17 1.65 14.99
N VAL A 103 14.64 1.14 16.10
CA VAL A 103 14.87 1.68 17.45
C VAL A 103 16.04 1.01 18.16
N ARG A 104 16.73 1.75 19.02
CA ARG A 104 18.02 1.38 19.64
C ARG A 104 17.95 0.13 20.51
N ASP A 105 16.91 0.00 21.32
CA ASP A 105 16.92 -0.96 22.44
C ASP A 105 16.63 -2.39 21.97
N SER A 106 15.72 -2.55 21.00
CA SER A 106 15.31 -3.86 20.47
C SER A 106 15.79 -4.12 19.04
N HIS A 107 16.28 -3.11 18.33
CA HIS A 107 16.47 -3.16 16.86
C HIS A 107 15.19 -3.54 16.11
N GLN A 108 14.03 -3.35 16.74
CA GLN A 108 12.74 -3.56 16.13
C GLN A 108 12.50 -2.49 15.07
N MET A 109 11.94 -2.92 13.93
CA MET A 109 11.41 -2.01 12.92
C MET A 109 10.07 -1.45 13.39
N VAL A 110 9.98 -0.12 13.47
CA VAL A 110 8.76 0.61 13.85
C VAL A 110 8.36 1.56 12.73
N ALA A 111 7.07 1.89 12.64
CA ALA A 111 6.55 2.80 11.62
C ALA A 111 7.16 4.20 11.74
N GLY A 112 7.72 4.71 10.65
CA GLY A 112 8.24 6.07 10.53
C GLY A 112 7.38 6.97 9.63
N THR A 113 6.78 6.42 8.57
CA THR A 113 5.67 7.06 7.85
C THR A 113 4.57 6.05 7.58
N VAL A 114 3.34 6.54 7.47
CA VAL A 114 2.16 5.73 7.09
C VAL A 114 1.40 6.50 6.02
N ALA A 115 1.00 5.81 4.95
CA ALA A 115 0.09 6.34 3.94
C ALA A 115 -1.12 5.43 3.81
N ILE A 116 -2.32 6.00 3.74
CA ILE A 116 -3.56 5.29 3.49
C ILE A 116 -4.33 6.01 2.39
N VAL A 117 -4.70 5.29 1.34
CA VAL A 117 -5.52 5.77 0.23
C VAL A 117 -6.83 4.98 0.11
N ASP A 118 -7.84 5.57 -0.51
CA ASP A 118 -9.07 4.85 -0.86
C ASP A 118 -8.90 4.04 -2.16
N ALA A 119 -9.95 3.31 -2.57
CA ALA A 119 -10.00 2.59 -3.85
C ALA A 119 -9.84 3.50 -5.08
N ARG A 120 -9.98 4.81 -4.86
CA ARG A 120 -9.83 5.85 -5.85
C ARG A 120 -8.42 6.43 -5.95
N ARG A 121 -7.50 5.96 -5.09
CA ARG A 121 -6.12 6.44 -4.95
C ARG A 121 -6.03 7.84 -4.35
N GLU A 122 -7.14 8.35 -3.80
CA GLU A 122 -7.20 9.59 -3.06
C GLU A 122 -6.58 9.39 -1.67
N LEU A 123 -5.78 10.36 -1.24
CA LEU A 123 -5.07 10.27 0.04
C LEU A 123 -6.04 10.55 1.19
N ILE A 124 -6.34 9.51 1.98
CA ILE A 124 -7.17 9.61 3.17
C ILE A 124 -6.31 10.08 4.35
N PHE A 125 -5.17 9.43 4.53
CA PHE A 125 -4.29 9.67 5.66
C PHE A 125 -2.84 9.58 5.24
N TRP A 126 -2.03 10.51 5.75
CA TRP A 126 -0.59 10.41 5.65
C TRP A 126 0.03 11.12 6.84
N CYS A 127 1.06 10.54 7.44
CA CYS A 127 1.83 11.25 8.46
C CYS A 127 3.25 10.72 8.57
N ILE A 128 4.11 11.56 9.14
CA ILE A 128 5.39 11.15 9.72
C ILE A 128 5.15 10.88 11.20
N ILE A 129 5.61 9.73 11.70
CA ILE A 129 5.46 9.34 13.10
C ILE A 129 6.78 9.62 13.83
N LYS A 130 6.69 10.45 14.86
CA LYS A 130 7.81 10.72 15.77
C LYS A 130 8.14 9.49 16.59
N GLN A 131 9.37 9.02 16.42
CA GLN A 131 9.93 7.87 17.12
C GLN A 131 11.08 8.32 18.01
N GLU A 132 11.08 7.85 19.25
CA GLU A 132 12.18 8.04 20.18
C GLU A 132 13.23 6.96 19.98
N ASN A 133 14.48 7.24 20.39
CA ASN A 133 15.58 6.27 20.38
C ASN A 133 15.86 5.59 19.02
N VAL A 134 15.55 6.24 17.90
CA VAL A 134 15.88 5.71 16.56
C VAL A 134 17.40 5.58 16.39
N CYS A 135 17.84 4.40 15.98
CA CYS A 135 19.24 4.05 15.78
C CYS A 135 19.63 3.91 14.30
N GLN A 136 18.65 3.75 13.40
CA GLN A 136 18.82 3.68 11.94
C GLN A 136 17.56 4.16 11.21
N PHE A 137 17.70 5.03 10.22
CA PHE A 137 16.59 5.71 9.52
C PHE A 137 16.36 5.24 8.07
N PHE A 138 17.37 4.66 7.44
CA PHE A 138 17.36 4.23 6.04
C PHE A 138 17.02 5.34 5.02
N PRO A 139 17.63 6.55 5.09
CA PRO A 139 17.19 7.73 4.33
C PRO A 139 17.18 7.56 2.81
N LYS A 140 18.04 6.71 2.25
CA LYS A 140 18.07 6.42 0.80
C LYS A 140 16.92 5.51 0.36
N LEU A 141 16.41 4.70 1.27
CA LEU A 141 15.31 3.79 1.05
C LEU A 141 13.99 4.48 1.38
N THR A 142 13.84 5.01 2.59
CA THR A 142 12.55 5.47 3.13
C THR A 142 12.32 6.98 3.00
N GLY A 143 13.38 7.74 2.69
CA GLY A 143 13.35 9.20 2.74
C GLY A 143 13.26 9.79 4.14
N LEU A 144 13.35 8.95 5.19
CA LEU A 144 13.31 9.38 6.58
C LEU A 144 14.69 9.76 7.07
N ASP A 145 14.77 10.87 7.77
CA ASP A 145 15.95 11.30 8.51
C ASP A 145 15.56 11.75 9.92
N ARG A 146 16.57 12.07 10.73
CA ARG A 146 16.37 12.50 12.11
C ARG A 146 15.46 13.72 12.22
N LYS A 147 15.61 14.70 11.31
CA LYS A 147 14.85 15.94 11.34
C LYS A 147 13.38 15.66 11.07
N LYS A 148 13.09 14.96 9.97
CA LYS A 148 11.72 14.58 9.58
C LYS A 148 11.01 13.81 10.69
N ILE A 149 11.65 12.78 11.24
CA ILE A 149 11.06 12.00 12.35
C ILE A 149 10.82 12.89 13.58
N SER A 150 11.71 13.83 13.89
CA SER A 150 11.53 14.70 15.07
C SER A 150 10.36 15.70 14.93
N GLU A 151 9.98 16.04 13.70
CA GLU A 151 8.90 16.95 13.34
C GLU A 151 7.53 16.24 13.22
N GLY A 152 7.53 14.89 13.15
CA GLY A 152 6.31 14.09 13.03
C GLY A 152 5.37 14.15 14.24
N ILE A 153 4.17 13.60 14.07
CA ILE A 153 3.17 13.47 15.15
C ILE A 153 3.55 12.34 16.11
N THR A 154 3.06 12.40 17.36
CA THR A 154 3.40 11.38 18.37
C THR A 154 2.77 10.02 18.04
N VAL A 155 3.40 8.92 18.47
CA VAL A 155 2.86 7.56 18.30
C VAL A 155 1.41 7.42 18.79
N PRO A 156 1.01 7.92 19.99
CA PRO A 156 -0.39 7.82 20.43
C PRO A 156 -1.39 8.57 19.53
N GLN A 157 -1.00 9.76 19.03
CA GLN A 157 -1.83 10.51 18.08
C GLN A 157 -1.98 9.76 16.76
N ALA A 158 -0.87 9.26 16.20
CA ALA A 158 -0.89 8.47 14.96
C ALA A 158 -1.78 7.23 15.11
N LYS A 159 -1.61 6.45 16.17
CA LYS A 159 -2.46 5.28 16.47
C LYS A 159 -3.94 5.61 16.53
N THR A 160 -4.28 6.72 17.19
CA THR A 160 -5.67 7.18 17.31
C THR A 160 -6.27 7.52 15.95
N LEU A 161 -5.55 8.25 15.10
CA LEU A 161 -6.02 8.63 13.77
C LEU A 161 -6.09 7.44 12.83
N ILE A 162 -5.07 6.58 12.81
CA ILE A 162 -5.04 5.34 12.02
C ILE A 162 -6.23 4.46 12.42
N LYS A 163 -6.48 4.26 13.72
CA LYS A 163 -7.64 3.48 14.19
C LYS A 163 -8.97 4.00 13.64
N LYS A 164 -9.17 5.32 13.55
CA LYS A 164 -10.38 5.91 12.97
C LYS A 164 -10.54 5.60 11.48
N VAL A 165 -9.44 5.41 10.75
CA VAL A 165 -9.47 5.05 9.32
C VAL A 165 -9.71 3.55 9.13
N LEU A 166 -9.07 2.71 9.95
CA LEU A 166 -9.03 1.26 9.73
C LEU A 166 -10.26 0.52 10.27
N VAL A 167 -10.83 0.95 11.40
CA VAL A 167 -11.95 0.24 12.06
C VAL A 167 -13.13 0.06 11.11
N GLY A 168 -13.59 -1.19 11.00
CA GLY A 168 -14.71 -1.58 10.12
C GLY A 168 -14.34 -1.72 8.64
N ASN A 169 -13.17 -1.25 8.21
CA ASN A 169 -12.70 -1.37 6.84
C ASN A 169 -11.83 -2.62 6.64
N THR A 170 -11.60 -2.95 5.37
CA THR A 170 -10.59 -3.94 4.97
C THR A 170 -9.32 -3.22 4.52
N VAL A 171 -8.21 -3.51 5.17
CA VAL A 171 -6.89 -2.97 4.82
C VAL A 171 -6.23 -3.87 3.80
N VAL A 172 -5.87 -3.30 2.67
CA VAL A 172 -5.18 -3.99 1.58
C VAL A 172 -3.75 -3.49 1.52
N GLY A 173 -2.78 -4.40 1.44
CA GLY A 173 -1.36 -4.06 1.42
C GLY A 173 -0.48 -5.22 0.96
N ALA A 174 0.82 -4.94 0.85
CA ALA A 174 1.86 -5.93 0.62
C ALA A 174 2.68 -6.13 1.90
N ALA A 175 2.69 -7.33 2.46
CA ALA A 175 3.19 -7.62 3.82
C ALA A 175 2.48 -6.79 4.91
N ILE A 176 1.16 -6.62 4.78
CA ILE A 176 0.35 -5.68 5.56
C ILE A 176 0.33 -5.99 7.06
N GLU A 177 0.46 -7.26 7.45
CA GLU A 177 0.53 -7.64 8.86
C GLU A 177 1.77 -7.07 9.54
N ALA A 178 2.93 -7.16 8.88
CA ALA A 178 4.18 -6.58 9.40
C ALA A 178 4.14 -5.04 9.46
N ASP A 179 3.33 -4.40 8.63
CA ASP A 179 3.10 -2.96 8.67
C ASP A 179 2.23 -2.58 9.87
N LEU A 180 1.12 -3.28 10.09
CA LEU A 180 0.22 -3.08 11.23
C LEU A 180 0.93 -3.34 12.56
N GLU A 181 1.76 -4.38 12.63
CA GLU A 181 2.62 -4.65 13.80
C GLU A 181 3.60 -3.51 14.08
N SER A 182 4.22 -2.95 13.03
CA SER A 182 5.16 -1.83 13.19
C SER A 182 4.51 -0.54 13.68
N ILE A 183 3.20 -0.38 13.43
CA ILE A 183 2.36 0.69 13.99
C ILE A 183 1.95 0.34 15.43
N GLY A 184 1.96 -0.94 15.81
CA GLY A 184 1.38 -1.45 17.06
C GLY A 184 -0.15 -1.42 17.02
N TYR A 185 -0.72 -1.76 15.86
CA TYR A 185 -2.16 -1.88 15.64
C TYR A 185 -2.56 -3.36 15.54
N ASP A 186 -3.35 -3.84 16.50
CA ASP A 186 -3.90 -5.19 16.44
C ASP A 186 -5.21 -5.20 15.66
N TRP A 187 -5.16 -5.66 14.41
CA TRP A 187 -6.33 -5.70 13.53
C TRP A 187 -7.39 -6.71 14.00
N ARG A 188 -6.99 -7.76 14.74
CA ARG A 188 -7.88 -8.85 15.17
C ARG A 188 -8.88 -8.37 16.22
N THR A 189 -8.46 -7.49 17.13
CA THR A 189 -9.30 -6.95 18.20
C THR A 189 -10.06 -5.67 17.80
N ASN A 190 -9.69 -5.03 16.68
CA ASN A 190 -10.26 -3.73 16.27
C ASN A 190 -11.29 -3.84 15.12
N ASN A 191 -11.92 -5.01 14.93
CA ASN A 191 -12.93 -5.23 13.87
C ASN A 191 -12.45 -4.73 12.49
N THR A 192 -11.20 -5.04 12.16
CA THR A 192 -10.56 -4.65 10.90
C THR A 192 -10.20 -5.91 10.17
N SER A 193 -10.57 -5.99 8.89
CA SER A 193 -10.14 -7.12 8.05
C SER A 193 -8.85 -6.75 7.32
N ILE A 194 -8.04 -7.75 6.99
CA ILE A 194 -6.85 -7.54 6.14
C ILE A 194 -6.98 -8.33 4.84
N MET A 195 -6.37 -7.81 3.78
CA MET A 195 -6.25 -8.45 2.48
C MET A 195 -4.81 -8.30 1.98
N GLU A 196 -4.06 -9.38 2.09
CA GLU A 196 -2.67 -9.44 1.64
C GLU A 196 -2.60 -9.76 0.14
N ILE A 197 -2.09 -8.84 -0.67
CA ILE A 197 -1.98 -9.08 -2.12
C ILE A 197 -0.94 -10.15 -2.44
N GLN A 198 0.08 -10.31 -1.59
CA GLN A 198 1.15 -11.28 -1.78
C GLN A 198 0.72 -12.71 -1.47
N ASP A 199 -0.38 -12.92 -0.75
CA ASP A 199 -0.97 -14.25 -0.58
C ASP A 199 -1.54 -14.78 -1.88
N PHE A 200 -2.05 -13.89 -2.73
CA PHE A 200 -2.48 -14.23 -4.07
C PHE A 200 -1.29 -14.31 -5.05
N TYR A 201 -0.40 -13.32 -5.01
CA TYR A 201 0.76 -13.27 -5.88
C TYR A 201 1.99 -13.92 -5.23
N ARG A 202 2.06 -15.25 -5.30
CA ARG A 202 3.18 -16.06 -4.80
C ARG A 202 3.46 -17.28 -5.66
N ASP A 203 4.70 -17.77 -5.59
CA ASP A 203 5.14 -19.03 -6.20
C ASP A 203 5.77 -19.95 -5.12
N SER A 204 6.39 -21.05 -5.56
CA SER A 204 7.09 -21.99 -4.66
C SER A 204 8.28 -21.39 -3.90
N LYS A 205 8.80 -20.23 -4.35
CA LYS A 205 9.86 -19.46 -3.69
C LYS A 205 9.31 -18.39 -2.73
N GLY A 206 7.98 -18.22 -2.65
CA GLY A 206 7.31 -17.33 -1.71
C GLY A 206 6.55 -16.17 -2.37
N PRO A 207 6.26 -15.08 -1.63
CA PRO A 207 5.56 -13.92 -2.18
C PRO A 207 6.39 -13.17 -3.23
N PHE A 208 5.74 -12.55 -4.21
CA PHE A 208 6.37 -11.58 -5.12
C PHE A 208 6.46 -10.21 -4.46
N ARG A 209 7.57 -9.48 -4.67
CA ARG A 209 7.70 -8.11 -4.15
C ARG A 209 6.77 -7.17 -4.92
N LEU A 210 6.34 -6.10 -4.27
CA LEU A 210 5.54 -5.06 -4.91
C LEU A 210 6.22 -4.51 -6.17
N TYR A 211 7.54 -4.29 -6.14
CA TYR A 211 8.37 -3.96 -7.30
C TYR A 211 8.20 -4.93 -8.48
N ASP A 212 8.33 -6.24 -8.22
CA ASP A 212 8.27 -7.26 -9.28
C ASP A 212 6.87 -7.30 -9.93
N LEU A 213 5.82 -7.12 -9.12
CA LEU A 213 4.44 -7.03 -9.58
C LEU A 213 4.18 -5.75 -10.37
N ALA A 214 4.68 -4.61 -9.89
CA ALA A 214 4.56 -3.34 -10.57
C ALA A 214 5.23 -3.36 -11.94
N LYS A 215 6.47 -3.89 -12.02
CA LYS A 215 7.20 -4.06 -13.29
C LYS A 215 6.49 -4.98 -14.27
N HIS A 216 5.88 -6.05 -13.77
CA HIS A 216 5.17 -7.02 -14.62
C HIS A 216 3.86 -6.45 -15.19
N PHE A 217 3.03 -5.83 -14.35
CA PHE A 217 1.71 -5.35 -14.76
C PHE A 217 1.73 -3.93 -15.37
N PHE A 218 2.72 -3.12 -15.03
CA PHE A 218 2.86 -1.73 -15.46
C PHE A 218 4.27 -1.47 -16.00
N PRO A 219 4.66 -2.09 -17.12
CA PRO A 219 6.01 -1.98 -17.67
C PRO A 219 6.40 -0.53 -17.98
N GLN A 220 5.46 0.36 -18.27
CA GLN A 220 5.71 1.80 -18.44
C GLN A 220 6.18 2.51 -17.14
N LYS A 221 6.22 1.81 -16.00
CA LYS A 221 6.72 2.27 -14.71
C LYS A 221 8.04 1.60 -14.36
N GLU A 222 8.96 1.46 -15.32
CA GLU A 222 10.27 0.80 -15.12
C GLU A 222 11.09 1.35 -13.94
N ASN A 223 10.87 2.63 -13.58
CA ASN A 223 11.56 3.33 -12.49
C ASN A 223 10.85 3.27 -11.14
N TYR A 224 9.73 2.55 -11.01
CA TYR A 224 9.03 2.39 -9.74
C TYR A 224 9.94 1.71 -8.71
N GLN A 225 10.10 2.28 -7.51
CA GLN A 225 11.04 1.81 -6.46
C GLN A 225 12.50 1.60 -6.93
N CYS A 226 12.93 2.23 -8.04
CA CYS A 226 14.34 2.24 -8.45
C CYS A 226 15.18 3.26 -7.64
N SER A 227 14.52 4.04 -6.78
CA SER A 227 15.11 5.08 -5.93
C SER A 227 14.39 5.09 -4.57
N LEU A 228 14.33 6.27 -3.92
CA LEU A 228 13.55 6.52 -2.71
C LEU A 228 12.14 5.90 -2.78
N HIS A 229 11.82 5.05 -1.80
CA HIS A 229 10.48 4.54 -1.60
C HIS A 229 9.57 5.65 -1.04
N SER A 230 8.28 5.48 -1.32
CA SER A 230 7.26 6.40 -0.87
C SER A 230 6.02 5.60 -0.54
N ALA A 231 5.68 5.55 0.75
CA ALA A 231 4.45 4.92 1.20
C ALA A 231 3.19 5.37 0.42
N ILE A 232 3.12 6.64 0.00
CA ILE A 232 1.99 7.10 -0.84
C ILE A 232 2.02 6.41 -2.21
N ALA A 233 3.18 6.36 -2.86
CA ALA A 233 3.32 5.72 -4.16
C ALA A 233 3.03 4.21 -4.07
N ASP A 234 3.46 3.57 -2.99
CA ASP A 234 3.36 2.14 -2.77
C ASP A 234 1.93 1.72 -2.39
N ALA A 235 1.24 2.50 -1.55
CA ALA A 235 -0.19 2.33 -1.30
C ALA A 235 -1.01 2.48 -2.59
N ARG A 236 -0.70 3.47 -3.44
CA ARG A 236 -1.37 3.66 -4.74
C ARG A 236 -1.07 2.53 -5.74
N MET A 237 0.15 2.01 -5.75
CA MET A 237 0.52 0.87 -6.58
C MET A 237 -0.23 -0.40 -6.11
N THR A 238 -0.36 -0.57 -4.80
CA THR A 238 -1.16 -1.64 -4.19
C THR A 238 -2.61 -1.59 -4.67
N VAL A 239 -3.24 -0.41 -4.77
CA VAL A 239 -4.58 -0.27 -5.38
C VAL A 239 -4.63 -0.89 -6.76
N LYS A 240 -3.68 -0.55 -7.64
CA LYS A 240 -3.65 -1.05 -9.02
C LYS A 240 -3.49 -2.57 -9.08
N ILE A 241 -2.60 -3.12 -8.27
CA ILE A 241 -2.32 -4.55 -8.23
C ILE A 241 -3.50 -5.33 -7.62
N ALA A 242 -4.08 -4.84 -6.54
CA ALA A 242 -5.26 -5.45 -5.91
C ALA A 242 -6.47 -5.46 -6.85
N LYS A 243 -6.68 -4.39 -7.63
CA LYS A 243 -7.70 -4.37 -8.69
C LYS A 243 -7.50 -5.50 -9.68
N ARG A 244 -6.26 -5.69 -10.17
CA ARG A 244 -5.94 -6.80 -11.08
C ARG A 244 -6.18 -8.16 -10.44
N MET A 245 -5.80 -8.35 -9.17
CA MET A 245 -6.06 -9.58 -8.41
C MET A 245 -7.55 -9.90 -8.37
N LEU A 246 -8.39 -8.91 -8.03
CA LEU A 246 -9.83 -9.12 -7.86
C LEU A 246 -10.50 -9.44 -9.19
N LEU A 247 -10.09 -8.80 -10.29
CA LEU A 247 -10.56 -9.16 -11.64
C LEU A 247 -10.19 -10.60 -12.01
N LEU A 248 -8.96 -11.03 -11.74
CA LEU A 248 -8.51 -12.40 -12.02
C LEU A 248 -9.29 -13.44 -11.20
N LYS A 249 -9.53 -13.16 -9.91
CA LYS A 249 -10.36 -14.02 -9.04
C LYS A 249 -11.80 -14.18 -9.54
N MET A 250 -12.32 -13.20 -10.27
CA MET A 250 -13.66 -13.27 -10.87
C MET A 250 -13.70 -14.08 -12.17
N GLN A 251 -12.61 -14.07 -12.96
CA GLN A 251 -12.57 -14.69 -14.29
C GLN A 251 -12.25 -16.19 -14.25
N THR A 252 -11.40 -16.61 -13.32
CA THR A 252 -10.92 -18.00 -13.23
C THR A 252 -10.75 -18.37 -11.77
N PRO A 253 -11.75 -19.04 -11.16
CA PRO A 253 -11.64 -19.50 -9.78
C PRO A 253 -10.52 -20.53 -9.57
N GLU A 254 -10.14 -21.25 -10.63
CA GLU A 254 -9.28 -22.45 -10.53
C GLU A 254 -7.87 -22.30 -11.13
N ILE A 255 -7.52 -21.19 -11.78
CA ILE A 255 -6.23 -21.10 -12.50
C ILE A 255 -5.35 -19.95 -11.97
N SER A 256 -4.22 -20.35 -11.41
CA SER A 256 -3.09 -19.55 -10.94
C SER A 256 -2.30 -18.88 -12.09
N THR A 257 -2.93 -18.10 -12.96
CA THR A 257 -2.24 -17.52 -14.15
C THR A 257 -1.17 -16.45 -13.85
N TYR A 258 -0.65 -16.36 -12.62
CA TYR A 258 0.49 -15.51 -12.24
C TYR A 258 1.86 -16.14 -12.56
N GLU A 259 1.90 -17.28 -13.24
CA GLU A 259 3.11 -18.05 -13.64
C GLU A 259 4.15 -17.28 -14.47
N LYS A 260 3.89 -16.02 -14.85
CA LYS A 260 4.79 -15.21 -15.69
C LYS A 260 5.43 -14.01 -14.98
N VAL A 261 5.18 -13.79 -13.68
CA VAL A 261 5.87 -12.72 -12.96
C VAL A 261 7.35 -13.10 -12.80
N GLN A 262 8.25 -12.32 -13.43
CA GLN A 262 9.68 -12.52 -13.28
C GLN A 262 10.17 -11.88 -11.98
N ARG A 263 10.81 -12.68 -11.12
CA ARG A 263 11.49 -12.15 -9.93
C ARG A 263 12.73 -11.39 -10.38
N SER A 264 12.81 -10.11 -10.07
CA SER A 264 14.05 -9.37 -10.27
C SER A 264 15.12 -9.92 -9.31
N PRO A 265 16.41 -9.93 -9.70
CA PRO A 265 17.46 -10.39 -8.82
C PRO A 265 17.41 -9.63 -7.50
N LYS A 266 17.68 -10.34 -6.39
CA LYS A 266 17.88 -9.66 -5.11
C LYS A 266 19.11 -8.75 -5.28
N PRO A 267 19.04 -7.46 -4.91
CA PRO A 267 20.20 -6.58 -5.01
C PRO A 267 21.37 -7.19 -4.22
N ALA A 268 22.54 -7.32 -4.87
CA ALA A 268 23.72 -7.98 -4.30
C ALA A 268 24.24 -7.30 -3.02
N LYS A 269 23.89 -6.02 -2.85
CA LYS A 269 23.97 -5.28 -1.60
C LYS A 269 22.61 -4.63 -1.42
N MET A 270 21.83 -5.08 -0.44
CA MET A 270 20.75 -4.22 0.08
C MET A 270 21.37 -2.88 0.39
N ASP A 271 20.73 -1.79 -0.04
CA ASP A 271 21.22 -0.44 0.22
C ASP A 271 21.46 -0.35 1.72
N VAL A 272 22.74 -0.36 2.10
CA VAL A 272 23.12 -0.44 3.51
C VAL A 272 22.63 0.88 4.05
N GLY A 273 21.59 0.85 4.89
CA GLY A 273 21.04 2.06 5.49
C GLY A 273 22.15 2.92 6.11
N ASP A 274 21.78 4.08 6.61
CA ASP A 274 22.68 4.80 7.49
C ASP A 274 23.24 3.84 8.58
N LYS A 275 24.48 4.04 8.99
CA LYS A 275 25.13 3.11 9.92
C LYS A 275 24.36 3.13 11.24
N CYS A 276 23.93 1.96 11.76
CA CYS A 276 23.33 1.94 13.10
C CYS A 276 24.27 2.61 14.09
N THR A 277 23.77 3.60 14.83
CA THR A 277 24.55 4.31 15.83
C THR A 277 24.95 3.41 17.00
N CYS A 278 24.25 2.29 17.17
CA CYS A 278 24.38 1.30 18.23
C CYS A 278 25.47 0.23 17.97
N CYS A 279 25.70 -0.16 16.71
CA CYS A 279 26.53 -1.33 16.39
C CYS A 279 28.03 -1.05 16.53
N LYS A 280 28.45 0.22 16.56
CA LYS A 280 29.85 0.59 16.82
C LYS A 280 30.25 0.32 18.29
N THR A 281 29.31 0.44 19.23
CA THR A 281 29.48 0.10 20.64
C THR A 281 29.33 -1.40 20.90
N ALA A 282 28.54 -2.12 20.09
CA ALA A 282 28.35 -3.56 20.20
C ALA A 282 29.61 -4.41 19.90
N LYS A 283 30.64 -3.86 19.25
CA LYS A 283 31.94 -4.55 19.11
C LYS A 283 32.62 -4.86 20.45
N LYS A 284 32.16 -4.29 21.58
CA LYS A 284 32.61 -4.66 22.93
C LYS A 284 31.76 -5.76 23.60
N TYR A 285 30.55 -6.04 23.12
CA TYR A 285 29.69 -7.11 23.65
C TYR A 285 29.70 -8.30 22.69
N LYS A 286 30.61 -9.23 23.01
CA LYS A 286 30.97 -10.43 22.26
C LYS A 286 29.77 -11.24 21.73
N LYS A 287 29.99 -11.79 20.53
CA LYS A 287 29.63 -13.15 20.09
C LYS A 287 28.68 -13.90 21.04
N LYS A 288 27.37 -13.82 20.79
CA LYS A 288 26.50 -15.00 20.92
C LYS A 288 26.22 -15.51 19.51
N PRO A 289 26.35 -16.82 19.25
CA PRO A 289 26.04 -17.37 17.94
C PRO A 289 24.58 -17.06 17.60
N ALA A 290 24.35 -16.67 16.35
CA ALA A 290 23.03 -16.46 15.80
C ALA A 290 22.27 -17.80 15.82
N GLY A 291 21.58 -18.08 16.92
CA GLY A 291 20.45 -18.99 16.89
C GLY A 291 19.44 -18.40 15.91
N LYS A 292 19.02 -19.20 14.92
CA LYS A 292 17.92 -18.86 14.03
C LYS A 292 16.74 -18.42 14.90
N GLN A 293 16.43 -17.13 14.92
CA GLN A 293 15.18 -16.65 15.48
C GLN A 293 14.08 -17.18 14.58
N ASP A 294 13.36 -18.19 15.08
CA ASP A 294 12.10 -18.64 14.54
C ASP A 294 11.02 -17.66 15.03
N TRP A 295 10.49 -16.85 14.13
CA TRP A 295 9.61 -15.72 14.42
C TRP A 295 8.18 -16.13 14.79
N ARG A 296 7.90 -17.44 14.96
CA ARG A 296 6.54 -17.95 15.16
C ARG A 296 6.10 -18.10 16.62
N ASN A 297 7.00 -17.92 17.59
CA ASN A 297 6.66 -18.09 18.99
C ASN A 297 6.93 -16.80 19.77
N PHE A 298 5.97 -15.88 19.73
CA PHE A 298 5.78 -14.91 20.80
C PHE A 298 4.42 -15.20 21.44
N ASP A 299 4.46 -15.90 22.58
CA ASP A 299 3.35 -15.97 23.50
C ASP A 299 3.12 -14.56 24.08
N PHE A 300 1.98 -13.95 23.75
CA PHE A 300 1.51 -12.74 24.39
C PHE A 300 0.68 -13.14 25.61
N ASN A 301 1.35 -13.24 26.77
CA ASN A 301 0.69 -13.16 28.07
C ASN A 301 1.06 -11.83 28.73
N VAL A 302 0.25 -10.80 28.46
CA VAL A 302 -0.02 -9.65 29.36
C VAL A 302 -1.47 -9.24 29.17
#